data_AF-A0A7W6HHS3-F1
#
_entry.id   AF-A0A7W6HHS3-F1
#
_cell.length_a   1.000
_cell.length_b   1.000
_cell.length_c   1.000
_cell.angle_alpha   90.00
_cell.angle_beta   90.00
_cell.angle_gamma   90.00
#
_symmetry.space_group_name_H-M   'P 1'
#
loop_
_entity.id
_entity.type
_entity.pdbx_description
1 polymer ?
#
loop_
_entity_poly.entity_id
_entity_poly.type
_entity_poly.pdbx_seq_one_letter_code
_entity_poly.pdbx_strand_id
1 'polypeptide(L)' 'MNKLFSVLFILLMAVHLVRPLGLPGLRRRGDFWKIALVGLFVFGAVVLMRPE' A
#
# COMPACT_ATOMS: atom_id res chain seq x y z
N MET A 1 15.88 12.74 -1.00
CA MET A 1 14.70 11.96 -0.53
C MET A 1 13.89 11.52 -1.74
N ASN A 2 13.98 10.24 -2.11
CA ASN A 2 13.26 9.74 -3.28
C ASN A 2 11.77 9.53 -2.91
N LYS A 3 10.90 10.42 -3.40
CA LYS A 3 9.44 10.40 -3.10
C LYS A 3 8.68 9.33 -3.89
N LEU A 4 9.40 8.54 -4.71
CA LEU A 4 8.82 7.54 -5.59
C LEU A 4 7.92 6.54 -4.85
N PHE A 5 8.31 6.12 -3.65
CA PHE A 5 7.51 5.19 -2.84
C PHE A 5 6.13 5.76 -2.50
N SER A 6 6.08 7.02 -2.06
CA SER A 6 4.82 7.70 -1.72
C SER A 6 3.93 7.89 -2.94
N VAL A 7 4.51 8.26 -4.09
CA VAL A 7 3.77 8.45 -5.35
C VAL A 7 3.18 7.12 -5.84
N LEU A 8 3.95 6.04 -5.81
CA LEU A 8 3.48 4.71 -6.21
C LEU A 8 2.34 4.22 -5.31
N PHE A 9 2.41 4.47 -4.00
CA PHE A 9 1.35 4.10 -3.05
C PHE A 9 0.03 4.83 -3.35
N ILE A 10 0.11 6.14 -3.57
CA ILE A 10 -1.06 6.96 -3.90
C ILE A 10 -1.68 6.50 -5.23
N LEU A 11 -0.85 6.21 -6.25
CA LEU A 11 -1.33 5.68 -7.53
C LEU A 11 -2.04 4.34 -7.36
N LEU A 12 -1.48 3.42 -6.58
CA LEU A 12 -2.08 2.11 -6.30
C LEU A 12 -3.45 2.25 -5.62
N MET A 13 -3.57 3.15 -4.64
CA MET A 13 -4.84 3.44 -3.96
C MET A 13 -5.86 4.12 -4.91
N ALA A 14 -5.40 5.04 -5.76
CA ALA A 14 -6.24 5.70 -6.75
C ALA A 14 -6.78 4.71 -7.80
N VAL A 15 -5.93 3.82 -8.31
CA VAL A 15 -6.34 2.74 -9.21
C VAL A 15 -7.39 1.84 -8.54
N HIS A 16 -7.17 1.49 -7.27
CA HIS A 16 -8.10 0.66 -6.50
C HIS A 16 -9.48 1.31 -6.31
N LEU A 17 -9.52 2.64 -6.21
CA LEU A 17 -10.76 3.40 -6.08
C LEU A 17 -11.60 3.39 -7.38
N VAL A 18 -10.91 3.44 -8.53
CA VAL A 18 -11.55 3.37 -9.86
C VAL A 18 -12.03 1.95 -10.14
N ARG A 19 -11.18 0.95 -9.93
CA ARG A 19 -11.51 -0.46 -10.16
C ARG A 19 -10.92 -1.33 -9.04
N PRO A 20 -11.74 -2.10 -8.31
CA PRO A 20 -11.22 -3.01 -7.30
C PRO A 20 -10.32 -4.05 -7.99
N LEU A 21 -9.11 -4.20 -7.48
CA LEU A 21 -8.07 -5.11 -8.01
C LEU A 21 -8.45 -6.59 -7.92
N GLY A 22 -9.55 -6.94 -7.23
CA GLY A 22 -10.09 -8.30 -7.21
C GLY A 22 -9.29 -9.29 -6.36
N LEU A 23 -8.21 -8.84 -5.72
CA LEU A 23 -7.39 -9.64 -4.81
C LEU A 23 -8.21 -10.06 -3.58
N PRO A 24 -7.94 -11.23 -2.97
CA PRO A 24 -8.58 -11.64 -1.72
C PRO A 24 -8.32 -10.59 -0.63
N GLY A 25 -9.39 -9.90 -0.20
CA GLY A 25 -9.31 -8.76 0.74
C GLY A 25 -9.41 -7.38 0.09
N LEU A 26 -9.26 -7.24 -1.23
CA LEU A 26 -9.31 -5.98 -2.00
C LEU A 26 -10.40 -6.08 -3.08
N ARG A 27 -11.60 -6.47 -2.64
CA ARG A 27 -12.75 -6.79 -3.51
C ARG A 27 -13.73 -5.62 -3.63
N ARG A 28 -13.79 -4.75 -2.63
CA ARG A 28 -14.66 -3.57 -2.61
C ARG A 28 -13.80 -2.32 -2.72
N ARG A 29 -14.33 -1.27 -3.35
CA ARG A 29 -13.65 0.03 -3.45
C ARG A 29 -13.25 0.60 -2.08
N GLY A 30 -14.05 0.33 -1.04
CA GLY A 30 -13.76 0.69 0.34
C GLY A 30 -12.55 -0.03 0.96
N ASP A 31 -12.06 -1.10 0.33
CA ASP A 31 -10.89 -1.83 0.81
C ASP A 31 -9.56 -1.14 0.46
N PHE A 32 -9.58 -0.01 -0.26
CA PHE A 32 -8.38 0.73 -0.66
C PHE A 32 -7.44 1.05 0.51
N TRP A 33 -7.98 1.26 1.72
CA TRP A 33 -7.20 1.52 2.93
C TRP A 33 -6.26 0.36 3.32
N LYS A 34 -6.57 -0.88 2.91
CA LYS A 34 -5.74 -2.06 3.20
C LYS A 34 -4.40 -1.98 2.47
N ILE A 35 -4.34 -1.27 1.35
CA ILE A 35 -3.08 -1.00 0.65
C ILE A 35 -2.14 -0.22 1.57
N ALA A 36 -2.63 0.86 2.20
CA ALA A 36 -1.88 1.65 3.18
C ALA A 36 -1.41 0.80 4.38
N LEU A 37 -2.28 -0.06 4.89
CA LEU A 37 -1.97 -0.96 6.00
C LEU A 37 -0.83 -1.94 5.66
N VAL A 38 -0.86 -2.52 4.45
CA VAL A 38 0.23 -3.39 3.96
C VAL A 38 1.53 -2.61 3.84
N GLY A 39 1.49 -1.39 3.32
CA GLY A 39 2.66 -0.51 3.24
C GLY A 39 3.27 -0.22 4.60
N LEU A 40 2.44 0.08 5.58
CA LEU A 40 2.87 0.31 6.95
C LEU A 40 3.55 -0.92 7.54
N PHE A 41 2.97 -2.11 7.32
CA PHE A 41 3.50 -3.36 7.84
C PHE A 41 4.86 -3.70 7.22
N VAL A 42 4.98 -3.59 5.90
CA VAL A 42 6.26 -3.81 5.19
C VAL A 42 7.29 -2.79 5.64
N PHE A 43 6.93 -1.51 5.74
CA PHE A 43 7.85 -0.47 6.18
C PHE A 43 8.33 -0.72 7.61
N GLY A 44 7.43 -1.03 8.53
CA GLY A 44 7.76 -1.38 9.91
C GLY A 44 8.68 -2.60 9.98
N ALA A 45 8.41 -3.64 9.21
CA ALA A 45 9.25 -4.83 9.14
C ALA A 45 10.66 -4.52 8.61
N VAL A 46 10.78 -3.71 7.55
CA VAL A 46 12.07 -3.28 7.00
C VAL A 46 12.87 -2.48 8.03
N VAL A 47 12.21 -1.57 8.77
CA VAL A 47 12.85 -0.82 9.85
C VAL A 47 13.34 -1.75 10.96
N LEU A 48 12.54 -2.75 11.33
CA LEU A 48 12.89 -3.71 12.37
C LEU A 48 14.05 -4.65 11.98
N MET A 49 14.12 -5.01 10.70
CA MET A 49 15.17 -5.88 10.15
C MET A 49 16.44 -5.12 9.79
N ARG A 50 16.46 -3.78 9.92
CA ARG A 50 17.61 -2.96 9.59
C ARG A 50 18.74 -3.29 10.58
N PRO A 51 19.84 -3.93 10.13
CA PRO A 51 20.99 -4.08 11.01
C PRO A 51 21.60 -2.70 11.26
N GLU A 52 21.94 -2.42 12.53
CA GLU A 52 22.62 -1.19 12.97
C GLU A 52 24.02 -1.08 12.35
#